data_AF-A0A6A7GCP6-F1
#
_entry.id   AF-A0A6A7GCP6-F1
#
_cell.length_a   1.000
_cell.length_b   1.000
_cell.length_c   1.000
_cell.angle_alpha   90.00
_cell.angle_beta   90.00
_cell.angle_gamma   90.00
#
_symmetry.space_group_name_H-M   'P 1'
#
loop_
_entity.id
_entity.type
_entity.pdbx_description
1 polymer ?
#
loop_
_entity_poly.entity_id
_entity_poly.type
_entity_poly.pdbx_seq_one_letter_code
_entity_poly.pdbx_strand_id
1 'polypeptide(L)'
;MDYFQNTERVIPEKITLVIVIISIVIKYILYRYKYSVGMRIRSDAVLADAREHKSDVLSSVGVLVGILLSIYVNPIFDIILSVVVGLIIGKEGLNIIFQTSNNLMDVQDKKLIGSISKYVNSFGYIENS
;
A
#
# COMPACT_ATOMS: atom_id res chain seq x y z
N MET A 1 -13.59 24.77 -29.98
CA MET A 1 -13.78 23.72 -28.96
C MET A 1 -12.47 22.95 -28.94
N ASP A 2 -11.43 23.56 -28.36
CA ASP A 2 -10.02 23.20 -28.59
C ASP A 2 -9.29 22.93 -27.26
N TYR A 3 -9.98 22.27 -26.34
CA TYR A 3 -9.48 22.00 -24.99
C TYR A 3 -8.63 20.72 -24.88
N PHE A 4 -8.37 20.01 -25.99
CA PHE A 4 -7.68 18.70 -25.98
C PHE A 4 -6.39 18.63 -26.82
N GLN A 5 -5.82 19.75 -27.29
CA GLN A 5 -4.63 19.71 -28.17
C GLN A 5 -3.29 20.03 -27.50
N ASN A 6 -3.26 20.33 -26.20
CA ASN A 6 -2.02 20.57 -25.44
C ASN A 6 -1.81 19.55 -24.32
N THR A 7 -1.94 18.26 -24.62
CA THR A 7 -1.25 17.25 -23.80
C THR A 7 0.14 17.12 -24.37
N GLU A 8 1.09 17.91 -23.86
CA GLU A 8 2.50 17.60 -24.02
C GLU A 8 2.64 16.11 -23.65
N ARG A 9 3.04 15.28 -24.63
CA ARG A 9 3.40 13.91 -24.34
C ARG A 9 4.57 14.02 -23.38
N VAL A 10 4.33 13.81 -22.09
CA VAL A 10 5.34 13.52 -21.09
C VAL A 10 5.90 12.15 -21.43
N ILE A 11 6.72 12.10 -22.48
CA ILE A 11 7.59 10.97 -22.75
C ILE A 11 8.44 10.88 -21.49
N PRO A 12 8.38 9.77 -20.73
CA PRO A 12 9.11 9.66 -19.49
C PRO A 12 10.60 9.88 -19.79
N GLU A 13 11.10 11.05 -19.44
CA GLU A 13 12.51 11.37 -19.58
C GLU A 13 13.30 10.44 -18.66
N LYS A 14 14.57 10.21 -18.98
CA LYS A 14 15.46 9.34 -18.20
C LYS A 14 15.45 9.67 -16.70
N ILE A 15 15.15 10.92 -16.35
CA ILE A 15 14.98 11.43 -14.99
C ILE A 15 13.81 10.75 -14.25
N THR A 16 12.67 10.55 -14.90
CA THR A 16 11.50 9.89 -14.29
C THR A 16 11.83 8.47 -13.85
N LEU A 17 12.57 7.73 -14.67
CA LEU A 17 12.98 6.36 -14.35
C LEU A 17 13.87 6.31 -13.09
N VAL A 18 14.81 7.26 -12.98
CA VAL A 18 15.69 7.39 -11.80
C VAL A 18 14.88 7.70 -10.55
N ILE A 19 13.92 8.63 -10.62
CA ILE A 19 13.05 9.00 -9.50
C ILE A 19 12.22 7.80 -9.03
N VAL A 20 11.66 7.03 -9.96
CA VAL A 20 10.86 5.83 -9.62
C VAL A 20 11.72 4.78 -8.94
N ILE A 21 12.93 4.51 -9.44
CA ILE A 21 13.87 3.57 -8.83
C ILE A 21 14.23 4.02 -7.40
N ILE A 22 14.60 5.29 -7.21
CA ILE A 22 14.92 5.83 -5.89
C ILE A 22 13.72 5.68 -4.93
N SER A 23 12.50 5.99 -5.40
CA SER A 23 11.28 5.85 -4.61
C SER A 23 11.05 4.41 -4.14
N ILE A 24 11.26 3.43 -5.03
CA ILE A 24 11.13 2.00 -4.69
C ILE A 24 12.19 1.59 -3.66
N VAL A 25 13.43 2.05 -3.81
CA VAL A 25 14.52 1.79 -2.86
C VAL A 25 14.17 2.34 -1.47
N ILE A 26 13.67 3.57 -1.39
CA ILE A 26 13.26 4.19 -0.13
C ILE A 26 12.12 3.38 0.53
N LYS A 27 11.07 3.03 -0.23
CA LYS A 27 9.96 2.20 0.29
C LYS A 27 10.45 0.84 0.79
N TYR A 28 11.39 0.22 0.09
CA TYR A 28 11.99 -1.05 0.51
C TYR A 28 12.78 -0.92 1.81
N ILE A 29 13.59 0.13 1.97
CA ILE A 29 14.33 0.41 3.21
C ILE A 29 13.34 0.61 4.37
N LEU A 30 12.26 1.37 4.16
CA LEU A 30 11.24 1.61 5.17
C LEU A 30 10.56 0.31 5.61
N TYR A 31 10.18 -0.54 4.65
CA TYR A 31 9.65 -1.88 4.90
C TYR A 31 10.61 -2.70 5.78
N ARG A 32 11.90 -2.75 5.40
CA ARG A 32 12.91 -3.52 6.14
C ARG A 32 13.13 -2.98 7.55
N TYR A 33 13.10 -1.67 7.73
CA TYR A 33 13.20 -1.03 9.03
C TYR A 33 12.02 -1.41 9.93
N LYS A 34 10.77 -1.20 9.46
CA LYS A 34 9.56 -1.53 10.21
C LYS A 34 9.50 -3.03 10.56
N TYR A 35 9.88 -3.90 9.62
CA TYR A 35 9.94 -5.33 9.87
C TYR A 35 10.98 -5.70 10.93
N SER A 36 12.18 -5.11 10.88
CA SER A 36 13.22 -5.34 11.89
C SER A 36 12.80 -4.86 13.28
N VAL A 37 12.20 -3.67 13.36
CA VAL A 37 11.67 -3.14 14.63
C VAL A 37 10.55 -4.02 15.16
N GLY A 38 9.58 -4.39 14.33
CA GLY A 38 8.46 -5.27 14.71
C GLY A 38 8.93 -6.60 15.29
N MET A 39 9.97 -7.21 14.69
CA MET A 39 10.59 -8.44 15.19
C MET A 39 11.28 -8.24 16.54
N ARG A 40 11.96 -7.10 16.76
CA ARG A 40 12.65 -6.80 18.04
C ARG A 40 11.66 -6.61 19.19
N ILE A 41 10.56 -5.88 18.95
CA ILE A 41 9.56 -5.57 19.97
C ILE A 41 8.46 -6.64 20.07
N ARG A 42 8.51 -7.70 19.25
CA ARG A 42 7.52 -8.79 19.15
C ARG A 42 6.07 -8.27 19.05
N SER A 43 5.88 -7.18 18.31
CA SER A 43 4.56 -6.58 18.13
C SER A 43 3.93 -7.07 16.83
N ASP A 44 2.87 -7.87 16.97
CA ASP A 44 2.05 -8.34 15.84
C ASP A 44 1.51 -7.15 15.03
N ALA A 45 1.19 -6.03 15.69
CA ALA A 45 0.68 -4.82 15.04
C ALA A 45 1.74 -4.18 14.12
N VAL A 46 2.98 -4.03 14.60
CA VAL A 46 4.07 -3.44 13.80
C VAL A 46 4.52 -4.37 12.68
N LEU A 47 4.47 -5.69 12.90
CA LEU A 47 4.69 -6.68 11.85
C LEU A 47 3.59 -6.68 10.80
N ALA A 48 2.33 -6.46 11.17
CA ALA A 48 1.21 -6.34 10.24
C ALA A 48 1.37 -5.10 9.34
N ASP A 49 1.65 -3.95 9.94
CA ASP A 49 1.94 -2.69 9.24
C ASP A 49 3.17 -2.80 8.31
N ALA A 50 4.21 -3.53 8.72
CA ALA A 50 5.34 -3.84 7.83
C ALA A 50 4.93 -4.71 6.63
N ARG A 51 4.04 -5.69 6.80
CA ARG A 51 3.57 -6.55 5.69
C ARG A 51 2.69 -5.78 4.71
N GLU A 52 1.90 -4.84 5.19
CA GLU A 52 1.13 -3.93 4.34
C GLU A 52 2.07 -3.12 3.43
N HIS A 53 3.10 -2.48 3.99
CA HIS A 53 4.08 -1.75 3.20
C HIS A 53 4.91 -2.62 2.23
N LYS A 54 5.04 -3.92 2.50
CA LYS A 54 5.62 -4.84 1.51
C LYS A 54 4.77 -4.90 0.24
N SER A 55 3.45 -4.88 0.38
CA SER A 55 2.51 -4.85 -0.76
C SER A 55 2.71 -3.56 -1.56
N ASP A 56 2.90 -2.41 -0.90
CA ASP A 56 3.16 -1.14 -1.57
C ASP A 56 4.45 -1.17 -2.41
N VAL A 57 5.50 -1.82 -1.90
CA VAL A 57 6.77 -2.01 -2.63
C VAL A 57 6.53 -2.88 -3.87
N LEU A 58 5.83 -4.00 -3.74
CA LEU A 58 5.51 -4.89 -4.86
C LEU A 58 4.68 -4.19 -5.94
N SER A 59 3.69 -3.42 -5.52
CA SER A 59 2.85 -2.63 -6.43
C SER A 59 3.66 -1.56 -7.16
N SER A 60 4.56 -0.86 -6.45
CA SER A 60 5.46 0.13 -7.05
C SER A 60 6.42 -0.50 -8.07
N VAL A 61 6.90 -1.73 -7.83
CA VAL A 61 7.69 -2.49 -8.80
C VAL A 61 6.86 -2.85 -10.02
N GLY A 62 5.59 -3.25 -9.84
CA GLY A 62 4.67 -3.50 -10.95
C GLY A 62 4.47 -2.27 -11.86
N VAL A 63 4.34 -1.09 -11.25
CA VAL A 63 4.28 0.19 -11.99
C VAL A 63 5.56 0.47 -12.76
N LEU A 64 6.74 0.27 -12.15
CA LEU A 64 8.03 0.42 -12.84
C LEU A 64 8.15 -0.50 -14.06
N VAL A 65 7.74 -1.77 -13.92
CA VAL A 65 7.73 -2.72 -15.03
C VAL A 65 6.76 -2.27 -16.13
N GLY A 66 5.58 -1.75 -15.78
CA GLY A 66 4.65 -1.18 -16.75
C GLY A 66 5.24 0.00 -17.53
N ILE A 67 5.95 0.90 -16.86
CA ILE A 67 6.63 2.04 -17.50
C ILE A 67 7.75 1.55 -18.42
N LEU A 68 8.57 0.59 -17.97
CA LEU A 68 9.63 0.01 -18.80
C LEU A 68 9.06 -0.66 -20.04
N LEU A 69 7.98 -1.44 -19.91
CA LEU A 69 7.32 -2.08 -21.04
C LEU A 69 6.75 -1.05 -22.01
N SER A 70 6.11 0.02 -21.53
CA SER A 70 5.59 1.11 -22.37
C SER A 70 6.67 1.74 -23.27
N ILE A 71 7.91 1.87 -22.79
CA ILE A 71 9.02 2.45 -23.56
C ILE A 71 9.43 1.56 -24.75
N TYR A 72 9.40 0.23 -24.62
CA TYR A 72 9.84 -0.70 -25.68
C TYR A 72 8.73 -1.10 -26.65
N VAL A 73 7.51 -0.64 -26.42
CA VAL A 73 6.31 -1.19 -27.03
C VAL A 73 5.70 -0.20 -28.03
N ASN A 74 5.16 -0.73 -29.14
CA ASN A 74 4.59 0.04 -30.24
C ASN A 74 3.49 1.01 -29.72
N PRO A 75 3.30 2.23 -30.27
CA PRO A 75 2.44 3.28 -29.67
C PRO A 75 0.97 2.88 -29.42
N ILE A 76 0.46 1.87 -30.12
CA ILE A 76 -0.90 1.33 -29.91
C ILE A 76 -1.01 0.66 -28.52
N PHE A 77 0.04 -0.04 -28.12
CA PHE A 77 0.07 -0.77 -26.86
C PHE A 77 0.45 0.13 -25.67
N ASP A 78 1.04 1.31 -25.90
CA ASP A 78 1.26 2.33 -24.86
C ASP A 78 -0.06 2.78 -24.21
N ILE A 79 -1.12 2.92 -25.03
CA ILE A 79 -2.48 3.22 -24.55
C ILE A 79 -3.01 2.09 -23.66
N ILE A 80 -2.78 0.84 -24.04
CA ILE A 80 -3.25 -0.33 -23.26
C ILE A 80 -2.49 -0.40 -21.92
N LEU A 81 -1.16 -0.24 -21.96
CA LEU A 81 -0.30 -0.25 -20.78
C LEU A 81 -0.64 0.88 -19.80
N SER A 82 -0.87 2.09 -20.30
CA SER A 82 -1.24 3.23 -19.44
C SER A 82 -2.60 3.04 -18.77
N VAL A 83 -3.59 2.46 -19.46
CA VAL A 83 -4.87 2.08 -18.85
C VAL A 83 -4.68 1.03 -17.76
N VAL A 84 -3.88 -0.01 -18.01
CA VAL A 84 -3.59 -1.07 -17.02
C VAL A 84 -2.89 -0.50 -15.78
N VAL A 85 -1.84 0.32 -15.97
CA VAL A 85 -1.13 0.98 -14.88
C VAL A 85 -2.07 1.90 -14.10
N GLY A 86 -2.94 2.65 -14.78
CA GLY A 86 -3.95 3.49 -14.15
C GLY A 86 -4.92 2.70 -13.26
N LEU A 87 -5.38 1.53 -13.71
CA LEU A 87 -6.22 0.63 -12.91
C LEU A 87 -5.50 0.10 -11.67
N ILE A 88 -4.21 -0.25 -11.79
CA ILE A 88 -3.39 -0.70 -10.65
C ILE A 88 -3.28 0.42 -9.61
N ILE A 89 -2.92 1.62 -10.04
CA ILE A 89 -2.81 2.79 -9.15
C ILE A 89 -4.14 3.11 -8.49
N GLY A 90 -5.25 3.09 -9.25
CA GLY A 90 -6.58 3.34 -8.71
C GLY A 90 -7.00 2.32 -7.66
N LYS A 91 -6.74 1.03 -7.89
CA LYS A 91 -6.99 -0.03 -6.92
C LYS A 91 -6.17 0.15 -5.65
N GLU A 92 -4.89 0.51 -5.76
CA GLU A 92 -4.06 0.79 -4.58
C GLU A 92 -4.54 2.01 -3.80
N GLY A 93 -4.94 3.07 -4.49
CA GLY A 93 -5.52 4.26 -3.85
C GLY A 93 -6.74 3.91 -2.99
N LEU A 94 -7.67 3.10 -3.53
CA LEU A 94 -8.82 2.61 -2.78
C LEU A 94 -8.39 1.74 -1.59
N ASN A 95 -7.43 0.83 -1.80
CA ASN A 95 -6.93 -0.04 -0.75
C ASN A 95 -6.30 0.75 0.42
N ILE A 96 -5.52 1.80 0.13
CA ILE A 96 -4.94 2.69 1.14
C ILE A 96 -6.04 3.42 1.92
N ILE A 97 -7.08 3.91 1.25
CA ILE A 97 -8.21 4.60 1.90
C ILE A 97 -8.90 3.64 2.87
N PHE A 98 -9.24 2.42 2.42
CA PHE A 98 -9.89 1.44 3.28
C PHE A 98 -9.03 1.02 4.48
N GLN A 99 -7.73 0.79 4.27
CA GLN A 99 -6.82 0.45 5.37
C GLN A 99 -6.65 1.59 6.37
N THR A 100 -6.50 2.82 5.88
CA THR A 100 -6.42 4.02 6.74
C THR A 100 -7.71 4.23 7.53
N SER A 101 -8.87 4.10 6.89
CA SER A 101 -10.18 4.15 7.56
C SER A 101 -10.32 3.05 8.61
N ASN A 102 -9.88 1.82 8.30
CA ASN A 102 -9.96 0.71 9.24
C ASN A 102 -9.03 0.89 10.45
N ASN A 103 -7.85 1.49 10.24
CA ASN A 103 -6.95 1.89 11.33
C ASN A 103 -7.53 3.04 12.16
N LEU A 104 -8.23 4.02 11.55
CA LEU A 104 -8.91 5.10 12.27
C LEU A 104 -10.16 4.66 13.03
N MET A 105 -10.92 3.68 12.52
CA MET A 105 -12.14 3.15 13.14
C MET A 105 -11.87 2.25 14.35
N ASP A 106 -10.64 2.22 14.85
CA ASP A 106 -10.27 1.53 16.09
C ASP A 106 -10.67 0.04 16.09
N VAL A 107 -10.28 -0.70 15.04
CA VAL A 107 -10.25 -2.18 15.08
C VAL A 107 -9.17 -2.71 16.05
N GLN A 108 -8.50 -1.80 16.78
CA GLN A 108 -7.94 -2.11 18.10
C GLN A 108 -9.14 -2.10 19.07
N ASP A 109 -9.70 -3.22 19.50
CA ASP A 109 -8.90 -4.29 20.02
C ASP A 109 -9.77 -5.51 20.38
N LYS A 110 -9.83 -6.50 19.46
CA LYS A 110 -10.42 -7.81 19.79
C LYS A 110 -9.67 -8.49 20.96
N LYS A 111 -8.39 -8.14 21.21
CA LYS A 111 -7.60 -8.62 22.35
C LYS A 111 -7.93 -7.85 23.65
N LEU A 112 -8.23 -6.54 23.64
CA LEU A 112 -8.68 -5.79 24.83
C LEU A 112 -10.06 -6.24 25.26
N ILE A 113 -11.00 -6.40 24.31
CA ILE A 113 -12.35 -6.91 24.60
C ILE A 113 -12.26 -8.34 25.16
N GLY A 114 -11.40 -9.18 24.58
CA GLY A 114 -11.12 -10.53 25.09
C GLY A 114 -10.48 -10.51 26.49
N SER A 115 -9.58 -9.57 26.77
CA SER A 115 -8.92 -9.45 28.07
C SER A 115 -9.89 -8.95 29.14
N ILE A 116 -10.67 -7.91 28.84
CA ILE A 116 -11.71 -7.37 29.72
C ILE A 116 -12.77 -8.44 30.00
N SER A 117 -13.23 -9.18 28.98
CA SER A 117 -14.17 -10.29 29.16
C SER A 117 -13.63 -11.39 30.08
N LYS A 118 -12.33 -11.73 29.95
CA LYS A 118 -11.68 -12.74 30.80
C LYS A 118 -11.50 -12.28 32.25
N TYR A 119 -11.16 -11.00 32.46
CA TYR A 119 -11.09 -10.41 33.80
C TYR A 119 -12.47 -10.33 34.45
N VAL A 120 -13.50 -9.89 33.73
CA VAL A 120 -14.88 -9.81 34.22
C VAL A 120 -15.44 -11.21 34.56
N ASN A 121 -15.16 -12.23 33.73
CA ASN A 121 -15.56 -13.62 34.04
C ASN A 121 -14.77 -14.24 35.20
N SER A 122 -13.56 -13.78 35.48
CA SER A 122 -12.78 -14.26 36.62
C SER A 122 -13.30 -13.77 37.99
N PHE A 123 -14.10 -12.69 38.00
CA PHE A 123 -14.81 -12.19 39.19
C PHE A 123 -16.26 -12.70 39.30
N GLY A 124 -16.72 -13.51 38.35
CA GLY A 124 -17.94 -14.31 38.37
C GLY A 124 -19.13 -13.73 39.12
N TYR A 125 -19.88 -12.80 38.53
CA TYR A 125 -21.25 -12.44 38.99
C TYR A 125 -22.12 -11.74 37.92
N ILE A 126 -22.05 -12.14 36.64
CA ILE A 126 -23.14 -11.80 35.69
C ILE A 126 -23.44 -13.02 34.81
N GLU A 127 -24.04 -14.03 35.43
CA GLU A 127 -24.89 -14.98 34.71
C GLU A 127 -26.18 -14.22 34.37
N ASN A 128 -26.42 -14.07 33.07
CA ASN A 128 -27.58 -13.38 32.52
C ASN A 128 -28.84 -14.17 32.91
N SER A 129 -29.75 -13.54 33.66
CA SER A 129 -31.13 -14.02 33.83
C SER A 129 -32.04 -13.42 32.77
#